data_AF-A0A0F9K695-F1
#
_entry.id   AF-A0A0F9K695-F1
#
_cell.length_a   1.000
_cell.length_b   1.000
_cell.length_c   1.000
_cell.angle_alpha   90.00
_cell.angle_beta   90.00
_cell.angle_gamma   90.00
#
_symmetry.space_group_name_H-M   'P 1'
#
loop_
_entity.id
_entity.type
_entity.pdbx_description
1 polymer ?
#
loop_
_entity_poly.entity_id
_entity_poly.type
_entity_poly.pdbx_seq_one_letter_code
_entity_poly.pdbx_strand_id
1 'polypeptide(L)' 'NNLKEETERAGPSHGTTCPFCGFPTSDWVDDMGNSEDIVKAVREDFPDWDVHDSVCSRCAEYYKLKTGKW' A
#
# COMPACT_ATOMS: atom_id res chain seq x y z
N ASN A 1 18.39 17.58 24.11
CA ASN A 1 18.04 17.31 22.70
C ASN A 1 17.29 15.99 22.63
N ASN A 2 15.97 16.05 22.78
CA ASN A 2 15.07 14.89 22.82
C ASN A 2 14.57 14.58 21.41
N LEU A 3 15.28 13.73 20.69
CA LEU A 3 14.77 13.12 19.48
C LEU A 3 14.81 11.62 19.64
N LYS A 4 13.72 10.98 19.21
CA LYS A 4 13.50 9.54 19.02
C LYS A 4 12.91 8.89 20.25
N GLU A 5 11.63 8.55 20.15
CA GLU A 5 11.05 7.24 20.48
C GLU A 5 9.52 7.38 20.39
N GLU A 6 9.04 7.58 19.15
CA GLU A 6 7.64 7.31 18.82
C GLU A 6 7.58 5.84 18.44
N THR A 7 7.32 5.03 19.46
CA THR A 7 7.11 3.59 19.43
C THR A 7 5.99 3.21 18.46
N GLU A 8 6.40 2.66 17.32
CA GLU A 8 6.11 1.27 16.93
C GLU A 8 4.68 0.78 17.20
N ARG A 9 3.72 1.21 16.36
CA ARG A 9 2.59 0.35 16.00
C ARG A 9 3.01 -0.50 14.82
N ALA A 10 3.05 -1.80 15.05
CA ALA A 10 3.47 -2.85 14.14
C ALA A 10 2.80 -2.76 12.75
N GLY A 11 3.46 -2.08 11.82
CA GLY A 11 3.37 -2.31 10.38
C GLY A 11 4.61 -3.09 9.90
N PRO A 12 4.65 -3.55 8.64
CA PRO A 12 5.77 -4.34 8.13
C PRO A 12 7.08 -3.57 8.37
N SER A 13 8.04 -4.25 9.01
CA SER A 13 9.29 -3.75 9.60
C SER A 13 9.87 -2.46 8.99
N HIS A 14 9.96 -1.42 9.82
CA HIS A 14 10.83 -0.25 9.74
C HIS A 14 11.84 -0.25 8.58
N GLY A 15 11.49 0.37 7.44
CA GLY A 15 12.34 0.52 6.26
C GLY A 15 11.70 0.11 4.92
N THR A 16 10.50 -0.45 4.95
CA THR A 16 9.74 -0.92 3.79
C THR A 16 9.17 0.23 2.98
N THR A 17 9.81 0.51 1.86
CA THR A 17 9.23 1.31 0.78
C THR A 17 8.01 0.61 0.21
N CYS A 18 7.01 1.37 -0.24
CA CYS A 18 5.87 0.79 -0.96
C CYS A 18 6.36 -0.09 -2.11
N PRO A 19 5.90 -1.34 -2.26
CA PRO A 19 6.41 -2.25 -3.29
C PRO A 19 6.14 -1.74 -4.71
N PHE A 20 5.18 -0.82 -4.88
CA PHE A 20 4.79 -0.32 -6.20
C PHE A 20 5.56 0.93 -6.61
N CYS A 21 5.72 1.88 -5.69
CA CYS A 21 6.35 3.17 -5.99
C CYS A 21 7.74 3.35 -5.36
N GLY A 22 8.20 2.40 -4.53
CA GLY A 22 9.47 2.52 -3.83
C GLY A 22 9.51 3.68 -2.82
N PHE A 23 8.38 4.28 -2.49
CA PHE A 23 8.36 5.47 -1.64
C PHE A 23 8.26 5.07 -0.16
N PRO A 24 9.08 5.69 0.73
CA PRO A 24 8.95 5.48 2.16
C PRO A 24 7.62 6.09 2.62
N THR A 25 6.72 5.25 3.12
CA THR A 25 5.42 5.66 3.64
C THR A 25 5.15 4.97 4.97
N SER A 26 4.42 5.66 5.84
CA SER A 26 3.80 5.06 7.02
C SER A 26 2.29 4.93 6.85
N ASP A 27 1.75 5.44 5.73
CA ASP A 27 0.34 5.49 5.40
C ASP A 27 0.03 4.35 4.41
N TRP A 28 -0.46 3.24 4.97
CA TRP A 28 -0.74 1.99 4.27
C TRP A 28 -2.25 1.76 4.21
N VAL A 29 -2.72 1.20 3.09
CA VAL A 29 -4.13 0.85 2.90
C VAL A 29 -4.32 -0.63 3.16
N ASP A 30 -4.99 -0.93 4.27
CA ASP A 30 -5.39 -2.29 4.68
C ASP A 30 -6.45 -2.90 3.73
N ASP A 31 -7.21 -2.05 3.05
CA ASP A 31 -8.51 -2.43 2.47
C ASP A 31 -8.56 -2.36 0.93
N MET A 32 -7.42 -2.57 0.25
CA MET A 32 -7.42 -2.67 -1.22
C MET A 32 -8.23 -3.88 -1.73
N GLY A 33 -8.34 -4.93 -0.90
CA GLY A 33 -9.00 -6.18 -1.23
C GLY A 33 -10.52 -6.10 -1.41
N ASN A 34 -11.19 -5.05 -0.92
CA ASN A 34 -12.65 -4.92 -1.03
C ASN A 34 -13.14 -4.53 -2.44
N SER A 35 -12.23 -4.36 -3.40
CA SER A 35 -12.59 -4.17 -4.81
C SER A 35 -11.84 -5.15 -5.69
N GLU A 36 -12.54 -6.21 -6.12
CA GLU A 36 -12.00 -7.21 -7.05
C GLU A 36 -11.42 -6.59 -8.33
N ASP A 37 -12.04 -5.53 -8.85
CA ASP A 37 -11.55 -4.80 -10.03
C ASP A 37 -10.13 -4.24 -9.81
N ILE A 38 -9.88 -3.72 -8.61
CA ILE A 38 -8.59 -3.15 -8.22
C ILE A 38 -7.58 -4.26 -8.02
N VAL A 39 -7.94 -5.30 -7.27
CA VAL A 39 -7.06 -6.46 -7.06
C VAL A 39 -6.67 -7.08 -8.39
N LYS A 40 -7.61 -7.19 -9.34
CA LYS A 40 -7.34 -7.69 -10.69
C LYS A 40 -6.38 -6.79 -11.45
N ALA A 41 -6.65 -5.48 -11.52
CA ALA A 41 -5.77 -4.53 -12.20
C ALA A 41 -4.36 -4.53 -11.60
N VAL A 42 -4.26 -4.61 -10.28
CA VAL A 42 -2.98 -4.70 -9.57
C VAL A 42 -2.27 -6.01 -9.87
N ARG A 43 -2.96 -7.16 -9.85
CA ARG A 43 -2.38 -8.47 -10.18
C ARG A 43 -1.96 -8.59 -11.64
N GLU A 44 -2.58 -7.85 -12.55
CA GLU A 44 -2.13 -7.74 -13.94
C GLU A 44 -0.77 -7.04 -14.05
N ASP A 45 -0.52 -6.00 -13.24
CA ASP A 45 0.74 -5.27 -13.21
C ASP A 45 1.80 -5.95 -12.31
N PHE A 46 1.35 -6.57 -11.21
CA PHE A 46 2.16 -7.20 -10.16
C PHE A 46 1.57 -8.57 -9.79
N PRO A 47 1.92 -9.64 -10.52
CA PRO A 47 1.33 -10.97 -10.32
C PRO A 47 1.70 -11.61 -8.98
N ASP A 48 2.86 -11.25 -8.42
CA ASP A 48 3.34 -11.74 -7.11
C ASP A 48 2.75 -10.95 -5.93
N TRP A 49 2.00 -9.87 -6.17
CA TRP A 49 1.40 -9.06 -5.10
C TRP A 49 0.14 -9.71 -4.55
N ASP A 50 0.03 -9.74 -3.22
CA ASP A 50 -1.19 -10.14 -2.53
C ASP A 50 -1.85 -8.98 -1.77
N VAL A 51 -3.16 -9.11 -1.52
CA VAL A 51 -3.93 -8.13 -0.73
C VAL A 51 -3.34 -7.93 0.67
N HIS A 52 -2.65 -8.93 1.21
CA HIS A 52 -1.95 -8.84 2.49
C HIS A 52 -0.66 -8.00 2.44
N ASP A 53 -0.02 -7.83 1.28
CA ASP A 53 1.23 -7.07 1.17
C ASP A 53 1.01 -5.56 1.37
N SER A 54 -0.23 -5.08 1.29
CA SER A 54 -0.64 -3.68 1.43
C SER A 54 0.10 -2.75 0.46
N VAL A 55 -0.44 -1.54 0.26
CA VAL A 55 0.22 -0.51 -0.56
C VAL A 55 0.02 0.85 0.07
N CYS A 56 0.83 1.82 -0.34
CA CYS A 56 0.64 3.19 0.13
C CYS A 56 -0.69 3.77 -0.38
N SER A 57 -1.28 4.69 0.37
CA SER A 57 -2.53 5.37 -0.02
C SER A 57 -2.51 5.98 -1.41
N ARG A 58 -1.37 6.53 -1.86
CA ARG A 58 -1.23 7.06 -3.22
C ARG A 58 -1.37 6.00 -4.31
N CYS A 59 -0.71 4.85 -4.12
CA CYS A 59 -0.83 3.75 -5.08
C CYS A 59 -2.24 3.16 -5.04
N ALA A 60 -2.82 3.04 -3.85
CA ALA A 60 -4.19 2.59 -3.70
C ALA A 60 -5.19 3.51 -4.44
N GLU A 61 -5.04 4.81 -4.27
CA GLU A 61 -5.87 5.82 -4.95
C GLU A 61 -5.65 5.79 -6.46
N TYR A 62 -4.41 5.66 -6.93
CA TYR A 62 -4.11 5.51 -8.35
C TYR A 62 -4.86 4.32 -8.97
N TYR A 63 -4.89 3.17 -8.31
CA TYR A 63 -5.63 2.02 -8.83
C TYR A 63 -7.15 2.16 -8.70
N LYS A 64 -7.66 2.84 -7.67
CA LYS A 64 -9.08 3.23 -7.58
C LYS A 64 -9.49 4.08 -8.79
N LEU A 65 -8.67 5.07 -9.16
CA LEU A 65 -8.89 5.92 -10.33
C LEU A 65 -8.74 5.15 -11.64
N LYS A 66 -7.72 4.29 -11.76
CA LYS A 66 -7.45 3.46 -12.95
C LYS A 66 -8.62 2.51 -13.26
N THR A 67 -9.27 1.99 -12.23
CA THR A 67 -10.44 1.09 -12.36
C THR A 67 -11.77 1.82 -12.50
N GLY A 68 -11.78 3.15 -12.42
CA GLY A 68 -12.98 3.96 -12.64
C GLY A 68 -13.98 3.95 -11.48
N LYS A 69 -13.59 3.55 -10.27
CA LYS A 69 -14.41 3.71 -9.06
C LYS A 69 -14.19 5.11 -8.48
N TRP A 70 -14.97 6.07 -8.96
CA TRP A 70 -15.17 7.38 -8.33
C TRP A 70 -16.44 7.36 -7.49
#